data_AF-A0A353TX53-F1
#
_entry.id   AF-A0A353TX53-F1
#
_cell.length_a   1.000
_cell.length_b   1.000
_cell.length_c   1.000
_cell.angle_alpha   90.00
_cell.angle_beta   90.00
_cell.angle_gamma   90.00
#
_symmetry.space_group_name_H-M   'P 1'
#
loop_
_entity.id
_entity.type
_entity.pdbx_description
1 polymer ?
#
loop_
_entity_poly.entity_id
_entity_poly.type
_entity_poly.pdbx_seq_one_letter_code
_entity_poly.pdbx_strand_id
1 'polypeptide(L)' 'VVGMFLGPAGIILGPFVGAFIGEMATNNESSRALKAAFGSFIGLIVGVVLKLAVCGVYTWYFFKEWLF' A
#
# COMPACT_ATOMS: atom_id res chain seq x y z
N VAL A 1 9.52 12.27 2.61
CA VAL A 1 9.29 13.74 2.57
C VAL A 1 8.58 14.19 1.29
N VAL A 2 9.00 13.80 0.08
CA VAL A 2 8.35 14.23 -1.17
C VAL A 2 6.96 13.58 -1.42
N GLY A 3 6.78 12.30 -1.08
CA GLY A 3 5.50 11.59 -1.32
C GLY A 3 4.29 12.08 -0.50
N MET A 4 4.52 12.83 0.57
CA MET A 4 3.45 13.33 1.44
C MET A 4 2.79 14.62 0.90
N PHE A 5 3.40 15.27 -0.09
CA PHE A 5 2.93 16.55 -0.65
C PHE A 5 2.05 16.40 -1.90
N LEU A 6 1.97 15.22 -2.54
CA LEU A 6 1.15 14.98 -3.74
C LEU A 6 -0.28 14.46 -3.45
N GLY A 7 -0.73 14.48 -2.19
CA GLY A 7 -2.07 13.98 -1.82
C GLY A 7 -2.21 12.45 -2.01
N PRO A 8 -3.44 11.91 -2.16
CA PRO A 8 -3.68 10.46 -2.21
C PRO A 8 -2.95 9.76 -3.36
N ALA A 9 -2.69 10.48 -4.47
CA ALA A 9 -1.90 9.99 -5.58
C ALA A 9 -0.44 9.70 -5.17
N GLY A 10 0.15 10.49 -4.28
CA GLY A 10 1.51 10.29 -3.79
C GLY A 10 1.70 9.06 -2.90
N ILE A 11 0.65 8.64 -2.19
CA ILE A 11 0.66 7.42 -1.35
C ILE A 11 0.66 6.16 -2.23
N ILE A 12 -0.03 6.20 -3.37
CA ILE A 12 -0.10 5.09 -4.32
C ILE A 12 1.12 5.09 -5.25
N LEU A 13 1.46 6.25 -5.81
CA LEU A 13 2.57 6.40 -6.74
C LEU A 13 3.94 6.34 -6.06
N GLY A 14 4.05 6.73 -4.78
CA GLY A 14 5.29 6.68 -4.01
C GLY A 14 5.94 5.29 -3.95
N PRO A 15 5.24 4.24 -3.51
CA PRO A 15 5.77 2.87 -3.51
C PRO A 15 5.98 2.33 -4.92
N PHE A 16 5.12 2.67 -5.88
CA PHE A 16 5.27 2.24 -7.29
C PHE A 16 6.55 2.81 -7.91
N VAL A 17 6.75 4.12 -7.81
CA VAL A 17 7.93 4.83 -8.31
C VAL A 17 9.18 4.46 -7.51
N GLY A 18 9.07 4.31 -6.18
CA GLY A 18 10.18 3.90 -5.32
C GLY A 18 10.68 2.49 -5.62
N ALA A 19 9.77 1.53 -5.82
CA ALA A 19 10.12 0.16 -6.21
C ALA A 19 10.66 0.11 -7.64
N PHE A 20 10.10 0.89 -8.55
CA PHE A 20 10.58 0.99 -9.93
C PHE A 20 12.01 1.55 -10.00
N ILE A 21 12.29 2.66 -9.31
CA ILE A 21 13.63 3.26 -9.25
C ILE A 21 14.63 2.34 -8.52
N GLY A 22 14.21 1.68 -7.43
CA GLY A 22 15.06 0.76 -6.67
C GLY A 22 15.51 -0.47 -7.49
N GLU A 23 14.61 -1.08 -8.25
CA GLU A 23 14.95 -2.20 -9.13
C GLU A 23 15.73 -1.75 -10.37
N MET A 24 15.36 -0.61 -10.97
CA MET A 24 16.06 -0.08 -12.14
C MET A 24 17.52 0.29 -11.79
N ALA A 25 17.77 0.82 -10.58
CA ALA A 25 19.11 1.07 -10.05
C ALA A 25 19.90 -0.23 -9.76
N THR A 26 19.23 -1.35 -9.55
CA THR A 26 19.86 -2.64 -9.19
C THR A 26 20.15 -3.53 -10.39
N ASN A 27 19.30 -3.50 -11.43
CA ASN A 27 19.41 -4.49 -12.51
C ASN A 27 19.13 -4.00 -13.93
N ASN A 28 18.75 -2.73 -14.16
CA ASN A 28 18.41 -2.14 -15.47
C ASN A 28 17.36 -2.90 -16.33
N GLU A 29 16.83 -4.05 -15.87
CA GLU A 29 15.76 -4.77 -16.55
C GLU A 29 14.40 -4.16 -16.23
N SER A 30 13.89 -3.38 -17.19
CA SER A 30 12.55 -2.77 -17.12
C SER A 30 11.42 -3.78 -16.83
N SER A 31 11.55 -5.01 -17.33
CA SER A 31 10.61 -6.11 -17.06
C SER A 31 10.52 -6.48 -15.57
N ARG A 32 11.65 -6.51 -14.88
CA ARG A 32 11.75 -6.82 -13.45
C ARG A 32 11.30 -5.66 -12.58
N ALA A 33 11.66 -4.44 -12.97
CA ALA A 33 11.22 -3.22 -12.30
C ALA A 33 9.69 -3.07 -12.30
N LEU A 34 9.02 -3.37 -13.42
CA LEU A 34 7.55 -3.39 -13.49
C LEU A 34 6.95 -4.44 -12.56
N LYS A 35 7.54 -5.64 -12.49
CA LYS A 35 7.07 -6.71 -11.60
C LYS A 35 7.21 -6.32 -10.12
N ALA A 36 8.31 -5.67 -9.74
CA ALA A 36 8.51 -5.16 -8.39
C ALA A 36 7.56 -4.01 -8.03
N ALA A 37 7.33 -3.08 -8.96
CA ALA A 37 6.37 -1.99 -8.78
C ALA A 37 4.93 -2.52 -8.59
N PHE A 38 4.53 -3.55 -9.36
CA PHE A 38 3.26 -4.26 -9.17
C PHE A 38 3.19 -4.99 -7.81
N GLY A 39 4.28 -5.62 -7.38
CA GLY A 39 4.36 -6.26 -6.07
C GLY A 39 4.16 -5.26 -4.92
N SER A 40 4.78 -4.08 -5.01
CA SER A 40 4.63 -3.02 -4.01
C SER A 40 3.21 -2.44 -4.00
N PHE A 41 2.58 -2.27 -5.16
CA PHE A 41 1.20 -1.82 -5.27
C PHE A 41 0.21 -2.82 -4.66
N ILE A 42 0.37 -4.11 -4.96
CA ILE A 42 -0.44 -5.18 -4.35
C ILE A 42 -0.22 -5.21 -2.83
N GLY A 43 1.02 -5.09 -2.37
CA GLY A 43 1.34 -5.02 -0.94
C GLY A 43 0.63 -3.86 -0.23
N LEU A 44 0.53 -2.71 -0.89
CA LEU A 44 -0.21 -1.57 -0.36
C LEU A 44 -1.72 -1.86 -0.27
N ILE A 45 -2.34 -2.40 -1.33
CA ILE A 45 -3.76 -2.76 -1.32
C ILE A 45 -4.04 -3.78 -0.21
N VAL A 46 -3.24 -4.85 -0.12
CA VAL A 46 -3.38 -5.88 0.92
C VAL A 46 -3.28 -5.26 2.30
N GLY A 47 -2.29 -4.38 2.53
CA GLY A 47 -2.13 -3.69 3.81
C GLY A 47 -3.32 -2.79 4.18
N VAL A 48 -3.93 -2.11 3.19
CA VAL A 48 -5.13 -1.28 3.39
C VAL A 48 -6.35 -2.16 3.71
N VAL A 49 -6.56 -3.23 2.95
CA VAL A 49 -7.66 -4.18 3.18
C VAL A 49 -7.54 -4.83 4.55
N LEU A 50 -6.32 -5.24 4.95
CA LEU A 50 -6.09 -5.85 6.26
C LEU A 50 -6.42 -4.87 7.39
N LYS A 51 -6.00 -3.60 7.29
CA LYS A 51 -6.35 -2.55 8.25
C LYS A 51 -7.86 -2.34 8.33
N LEU A 52 -8.54 -2.26 7.18
CA LEU A 52 -9.99 -2.13 7.13
C LEU A 52 -10.71 -3.32 7.76
N ALA A 53 -10.25 -4.54 7.49
CA ALA A 53 -10.81 -5.76 8.07
C ALA A 53 -10.67 -5.75 9.60
N VAL A 54 -9.49 -5.43 10.12
CA VAL A 54 -9.25 -5.33 11.57
C VAL A 54 -10.12 -4.25 12.20
N CYS A 55 -10.18 -3.05 11.62
CA CYS A 55 -11.05 -1.98 12.11
C CYS A 55 -12.54 -2.39 12.08
N GLY A 56 -12.97 -3.09 11.04
CA GLY A 56 -14.34 -3.60 10.91
C GLY A 56 -14.68 -4.62 12.00
N VAL A 57 -13.77 -5.56 12.29
CA VAL A 57 -13.93 -6.52 13.39
C VAL A 57 -13.99 -5.80 14.74
N TYR A 58 -13.09 -4.85 15.00
CA TYR A 58 -13.15 -4.06 16.25
C TYR A 58 -14.44 -3.25 16.38
N THR A 59 -14.90 -2.64 15.29
CA THR A 59 -16.17 -1.88 15.28
C THR A 59 -17.34 -2.81 15.56
N TRP A 60 -17.35 -4.01 14.98
CA TRP A 60 -18.37 -5.02 15.22
C TRP A 60 -18.38 -5.47 16.69
N TYR A 61 -17.22 -5.77 17.26
CA TYR A 61 -17.09 -6.11 18.68
C TYR A 61 -17.59 -4.98 19.58
N PHE A 62 -17.23 -3.74 19.26
CA PHE A 62 -17.67 -2.57 20.02
C PHE A 62 -19.19 -2.41 19.98
N PHE A 63 -19.82 -2.50 18.80
CA PHE A 63 -21.28 -2.43 18.67
C PHE A 63 -21.99 -3.58 19.38
N LYS A 64 -21.41 -4.79 19.35
CA LYS A 64 -21.99 -5.95 20.02
C LYS A 64 -21.98 -5.80 21.54
N GLU A 65 -20.90 -5.26 22.11
CA GLU A 65 -20.76 -4.99 23.54
C GLU A 65 -21.57 -3.77 23.99
N TRP A 66 -21.81 -2.80 23.10
CA TRP A 66 -22.58 -1.59 23.44
C TRP A 66 -24.10 -1.81 23.40
N LEU A 67 -24.56 -2.83 22.67
CA LEU A 67 -25.98 -3.15 22.50
C LEU A 67 -26.50 -4.18 23.53
N PHE A 68 -25.62 -4.83 24.30
CA PHE A 68 -25.95 -5.89 25.27
C PHE A 68 -25.44 -5.54 26.67
#